data_AF-A0A932WYC9-F1
#
_entry.id   AF-A0A932WYC9-F1
#
_cell.length_a   1.000
_cell.length_b   1.000
_cell.length_c   1.000
_cell.angle_alpha   90.00
_cell.angle_beta   90.00
_cell.angle_gamma   90.00
#
_symmetry.space_group_name_H-M   'P 1'
#
loop_
_entity.id
_entity.type
_entity.pdbx_description
1 polymer ?
#
loop_
_entity_poly.entity_id
_entity_poly.type
_entity_poly.pdbx_seq_one_letter_code
_entity_poly.pdbx_strand_id
1 'polypeptide(L)'
;MANASADALRDCYSRLQEFIAPYAGRVEYGNLRCRVSDWENPDHGLVTNVALVYETPGGSTDQINLSFHHAAGTFTILDDDLTEICTDCVDTVLSKVMPRIREIPAKRRRHLEEEVRRQLDNGVSRKALVAHLTRVLQSEFKGGTITHLELRDAMTFAVRYANQRPPGDGDGASIPVVPA
;
A
#
# COMPACT_ATOMS: atom_id res chain seq x y z
N MET A 1 27.61 -22.14 -15.19
CA MET A 1 26.46 -21.20 -15.35
C MET A 1 25.57 -21.15 -14.11
N ALA A 2 25.33 -22.24 -13.38
CA ALA A 2 24.50 -22.24 -12.15
C ALA A 2 24.96 -21.30 -11.00
N ASN A 3 26.26 -20.97 -10.90
CA ASN A 3 26.74 -20.05 -9.86
C ASN A 3 26.35 -18.59 -10.11
N ALA A 4 26.32 -18.14 -11.38
CA ALA A 4 26.07 -16.74 -11.70
C ALA A 4 24.60 -16.32 -11.46
N SER A 5 23.65 -17.25 -11.63
CA SER A 5 22.23 -16.98 -11.35
C SER A 5 21.95 -16.88 -9.85
N ALA A 6 22.54 -17.76 -9.04
CA ALA A 6 22.44 -17.69 -7.59
C ALA A 6 23.07 -16.41 -7.01
N ASP A 7 24.15 -15.92 -7.64
CA ASP A 7 24.81 -14.68 -7.27
C ASP A 7 23.93 -13.44 -7.56
N ALA A 8 23.21 -13.41 -8.69
CA ALA A 8 22.32 -12.30 -9.05
C ALA A 8 21.13 -12.17 -8.07
N LEU A 9 20.47 -13.28 -7.74
CA LEU A 9 19.39 -13.27 -6.74
C LEU A 9 19.89 -12.81 -5.37
N ARG A 10 21.06 -13.28 -4.95
CA ARG A 10 21.68 -12.90 -3.68
C ARG A 10 22.01 -11.41 -3.65
N ASP A 11 22.63 -10.89 -4.71
CA ASP A 11 22.95 -9.46 -4.83
C ASP A 11 21.67 -8.61 -4.76
N CYS A 12 20.66 -8.96 -5.56
CA CYS A 12 19.37 -8.27 -5.54
C CYS A 12 18.73 -8.28 -4.14
N TYR A 13 18.70 -9.44 -3.48
CA TYR A 13 18.12 -9.57 -2.15
C TYR A 13 18.88 -8.75 -1.11
N SER A 14 20.21 -8.83 -1.09
CA SER A 14 21.05 -8.06 -0.17
C SER A 14 20.83 -6.55 -0.33
N ARG A 15 20.84 -6.05 -1.57
CA ARG A 15 20.62 -4.63 -1.86
C ARG A 15 19.20 -4.17 -1.53
N LEU A 16 18.20 -5.03 -1.74
CA LEU A 16 16.82 -4.77 -1.28
C LEU A 16 16.75 -4.69 0.25
N GLN A 17 17.37 -5.63 0.98
CA GLN A 17 17.37 -5.62 2.44
C GLN A 17 18.02 -4.37 3.02
N GLU A 18 19.18 -3.97 2.50
CA GLU A 18 19.87 -2.73 2.90
C GLU A 18 19.00 -1.51 2.65
N PHE A 19 18.33 -1.47 1.49
CA PHE A 19 17.45 -0.36 1.13
C PHE A 19 16.19 -0.28 2.00
N ILE A 20 15.56 -1.40 2.35
CA ILE A 20 14.33 -1.39 3.16
C ILE A 20 14.59 -1.26 4.66
N ALA A 21 15.79 -1.58 5.15
CA ALA A 21 16.15 -1.49 6.57
C ALA A 21 15.68 -0.20 7.27
N PRO A 22 15.84 1.02 6.70
CA PRO A 22 15.34 2.24 7.32
C PRO A 22 13.81 2.36 7.35
N TYR A 23 13.07 1.60 6.53
CA TYR A 23 11.61 1.69 6.40
C TYR A 23 10.86 0.53 7.05
N ALA A 24 11.53 -0.62 7.18
CA ALA A 24 10.95 -1.87 7.64
C ALA A 24 10.32 -1.73 9.03
N GLY A 25 9.11 -2.28 9.17
CA GLY A 25 8.35 -2.26 10.42
C GLY A 25 7.79 -0.88 10.84
N ARG A 26 8.04 0.19 10.09
CA ARG A 26 7.50 1.52 10.40
C ARG A 26 6.03 1.63 9.97
N VAL A 27 5.21 2.25 10.81
CA VAL A 27 3.79 2.57 10.48
C VAL A 27 3.71 3.47 9.25
N GLU A 28 4.66 4.42 9.14
CA GLU A 28 5.09 5.19 7.94
C GLU A 28 4.84 4.48 6.60
N TYR A 29 5.30 3.23 6.61
CA TYR A 29 5.46 2.38 5.45
C TYR A 29 4.57 1.14 5.56
N GLY A 30 3.48 1.20 6.32
CA GLY A 30 2.54 0.11 6.44
C GLY A 30 3.15 -1.16 7.02
N ASN A 31 4.09 -1.03 7.97
CA ASN A 31 4.80 -2.17 8.53
C ASN A 31 5.46 -3.04 7.42
N LEU A 32 6.13 -2.35 6.49
CA LEU A 32 6.84 -2.95 5.36
C LEU A 32 7.72 -4.11 5.82
N ARG A 33 7.60 -5.24 5.14
CA ARG A 33 8.37 -6.46 5.40
C ARG A 33 8.72 -7.15 4.09
N CYS A 34 9.83 -7.85 4.08
CA CYS A 34 10.23 -8.71 2.98
C CYS A 34 9.97 -10.18 3.34
N ARG A 35 9.44 -10.96 2.40
CA ARG A 35 9.23 -12.40 2.50
C ARG A 35 9.84 -13.06 1.28
N VAL A 36 10.53 -14.18 1.50
CA VAL A 36 11.08 -15.00 0.43
C VAL A 36 10.43 -16.36 0.49
N SER A 37 10.04 -16.88 -0.66
CA SER A 37 9.44 -18.20 -0.80
C SER A 37 9.89 -18.84 -2.09
N ASP A 38 10.23 -20.12 -2.04
CA ASP A 38 10.57 -20.91 -3.21
C ASP A 38 9.40 -21.81 -3.60
N TRP A 39 9.19 -22.00 -4.90
CA TRP A 39 8.26 -22.99 -5.42
C TRP A 39 8.76 -23.60 -6.73
N GLU A 40 8.22 -24.76 -7.05
CA GLU A 40 8.44 -25.42 -8.34
C GLU A 40 7.35 -24.99 -9.33
N ASN A 41 7.78 -24.56 -10.52
CA ASN A 41 6.92 -24.27 -11.65
C ASN A 41 7.17 -25.34 -12.73
N PRO A 42 6.13 -26.02 -13.25
CA PRO A 42 6.28 -27.05 -14.29
C PRO A 42 7.03 -26.58 -15.54
N ASP A 43 6.86 -25.31 -15.93
CA ASP A 43 7.42 -24.73 -17.15
C ASP A 43 8.78 -24.07 -16.92
N HIS A 44 9.04 -23.62 -15.69
CA HIS A 44 10.21 -22.79 -15.36
C HIS A 44 11.17 -23.39 -14.32
N GLY A 45 10.87 -24.58 -13.81
CA GLY A 45 11.63 -25.22 -12.74
C GLY A 45 11.52 -24.45 -11.42
N LEU A 46 12.63 -24.37 -10.68
CA LEU A 46 12.68 -23.64 -9.40
C LEU A 46 12.50 -22.13 -9.64
N VAL A 47 11.58 -21.52 -8.90
CA VAL A 47 11.35 -20.08 -8.86
C VAL A 47 11.42 -19.60 -7.41
N THR A 48 12.21 -18.56 -7.16
CA THR A 48 12.20 -17.84 -5.88
C THR A 48 11.39 -16.57 -6.03
N ASN A 49 10.48 -16.30 -5.11
CA ASN A 49 9.77 -15.04 -5.03
C ASN A 49 10.19 -14.23 -3.82
N VAL A 50 10.41 -12.96 -4.06
CA VAL A 50 10.68 -11.94 -3.07
C VAL A 50 9.47 -11.01 -3.04
N ALA A 51 8.65 -11.16 -2.00
CA ALA A 51 7.48 -10.34 -1.76
C ALA A 51 7.79 -9.24 -0.75
N LEU A 52 7.61 -7.99 -1.14
CA LEU A 52 7.60 -6.84 -0.24
C LEU A 52 6.15 -6.53 0.11
N VAL A 53 5.79 -6.76 1.36
CA VAL A 53 4.41 -6.66 1.84
C VAL A 53 4.27 -5.47 2.78
N TYR A 54 3.22 -4.68 2.59
CA TYR A 54 2.86 -3.57 3.47
C TYR A 54 1.34 -3.43 3.58
N GLU A 55 0.89 -2.73 4.60
CA GLU A 55 -0.51 -2.45 4.85
C GLU A 55 -0.87 -0.99 4.52
N THR A 56 -2.11 -0.76 4.11
CA THR A 56 -2.72 0.57 4.07
C THR A 56 -3.66 0.76 5.27
N PRO A 57 -3.98 2.03 5.62
CA PRO A 57 -4.91 2.32 6.69
C PRO A 57 -6.22 1.55 6.57
N GLY A 58 -6.71 0.97 7.67
CA GLY A 58 -7.90 0.11 7.66
C GLY A 58 -7.60 -1.37 7.40
N GLY A 59 -6.34 -1.74 7.19
CA GLY A 59 -5.88 -3.14 7.19
C GLY A 59 -5.83 -3.83 5.83
N SER A 60 -6.02 -3.11 4.72
CA SER A 60 -5.79 -3.69 3.38
C SER A 60 -4.29 -3.95 3.20
N THR A 61 -3.95 -5.05 2.52
CA THR A 61 -2.57 -5.47 2.26
C THR A 61 -2.22 -5.25 0.80
N ASP A 62 -1.06 -4.68 0.55
CA ASP A 62 -0.50 -4.45 -0.78
C ASP A 62 0.91 -5.06 -0.87
N GLN A 63 1.33 -5.43 -2.08
CA GLN A 63 2.51 -6.24 -2.32
C GLN A 63 3.25 -5.83 -3.58
N ILE A 64 4.58 -5.80 -3.50
CA ILE A 64 5.47 -5.76 -4.66
C ILE A 64 6.09 -7.15 -4.75
N ASN A 65 5.78 -7.88 -5.81
CA ASN A 65 6.30 -9.22 -6.06
C ASN A 65 7.41 -9.20 -7.10
N LEU A 66 8.47 -9.93 -6.82
CA LEU A 66 9.61 -10.16 -7.69
C LEU A 66 9.84 -11.67 -7.76
N SER A 67 9.67 -12.26 -8.94
CA SER A 67 9.98 -13.66 -9.18
C SER A 67 11.37 -13.78 -9.79
N PHE A 68 12.15 -14.79 -9.41
CA PHE A 68 13.44 -15.13 -9.99
C PHE A 68 13.40 -16.56 -10.49
N HIS A 69 13.56 -16.72 -11.80
CA HIS A 69 13.54 -18.00 -12.49
C HIS A 69 14.96 -18.56 -12.56
N HIS A 70 15.28 -19.57 -11.74
CA HIS A 70 16.66 -20.06 -11.58
C HIS A 70 17.23 -20.67 -12.86
N ALA A 71 16.39 -21.34 -13.65
CA ALA A 71 16.80 -21.95 -14.90
C ALA A 71 17.21 -20.92 -15.96
N ALA A 72 16.50 -19.78 -16.01
CA ALA A 72 16.77 -18.69 -16.94
C ALA A 72 17.77 -17.65 -16.40
N GLY A 73 17.92 -17.58 -15.07
CA GLY A 73 18.72 -16.54 -14.42
C GLY A 73 18.09 -15.15 -14.52
N THR A 74 16.76 -15.07 -14.66
CA THR A 74 16.04 -13.81 -14.88
C THR A 74 15.04 -13.51 -13.77
N PHE A 75 14.86 -12.22 -13.54
CA PHE A 75 13.82 -11.64 -12.71
C PHE A 75 12.59 -11.31 -13.54
N THR A 76 11.43 -11.44 -12.91
CA THR A 76 10.14 -10.99 -13.41
C THR A 76 9.49 -10.08 -12.37
N ILE A 77 9.08 -8.89 -12.79
CA ILE A 77 8.38 -7.91 -11.96
C ILE A 77 7.27 -7.22 -12.77
N LEU A 78 6.14 -6.91 -12.11
CA LEU A 78 5.12 -6.04 -12.67
C LEU A 78 5.47 -4.57 -12.38
N ASP A 79 5.46 -3.73 -13.40
CA ASP A 79 5.55 -2.28 -13.21
C ASP A 79 4.20 -1.65 -12.80
N ASP A 80 4.16 -0.33 -12.72
CA ASP A 80 2.97 0.41 -12.28
C ASP A 80 1.81 0.33 -13.29
N ASP A 81 2.10 0.04 -14.57
CA ASP A 81 1.11 -0.17 -15.64
C ASP A 81 0.68 -1.65 -15.73
N LEU A 82 1.07 -2.47 -14.75
CA LEU A 82 0.86 -3.92 -14.72
C LEU A 82 1.52 -4.64 -15.90
N THR A 83 2.54 -4.02 -16.51
CA THR A 83 3.32 -4.64 -17.57
C THR A 83 4.41 -5.51 -16.95
N GLU A 84 4.53 -6.73 -17.46
CA GLU A 84 5.55 -7.67 -17.03
C GLU A 84 6.92 -7.29 -17.62
N ILE A 85 7.90 -7.11 -16.74
CA ILE A 85 9.28 -6.84 -17.09
C ILE A 85 10.10 -8.07 -16.71
N CYS A 86 10.72 -8.68 -17.73
CA CYS A 86 11.68 -9.78 -17.56
C CYS A 86 13.11 -9.26 -17.81
N THR A 87 14.02 -9.48 -16.86
CA THR A 87 15.40 -8.96 -16.94
C THR A 87 16.36 -9.80 -16.10
N ASP A 88 17.61 -9.96 -16.53
CA ASP A 88 18.71 -10.53 -15.74
C ASP A 88 19.47 -9.46 -14.92
N CYS A 89 19.13 -8.19 -15.10
CA CYS A 89 19.84 -7.06 -14.52
C CYS A 89 19.23 -6.64 -13.18
N VAL A 90 20.01 -6.80 -12.10
CA VAL A 90 19.63 -6.40 -10.73
C VAL A 90 19.31 -4.91 -10.66
N ASP A 91 20.10 -4.05 -11.32
CA ASP A 91 19.86 -2.60 -11.29
C ASP A 91 18.51 -2.22 -11.91
N THR A 92 18.09 -2.91 -12.97
CA THR A 92 16.76 -2.72 -13.57
C THR A 92 15.67 -3.06 -12.56
N VAL A 93 15.77 -4.19 -11.86
CA VAL A 93 14.82 -4.60 -10.82
C VAL A 93 14.73 -3.53 -9.72
N LEU A 94 15.88 -3.12 -9.17
CA LEU A 94 15.91 -2.13 -8.08
C LEU A 94 15.37 -0.77 -8.53
N SER A 95 15.63 -0.37 -9.78
CA SER A 95 15.10 0.87 -10.36
C SER A 95 13.57 0.90 -10.41
N LYS A 96 12.92 -0.27 -10.49
CA LYS A 96 11.46 -0.43 -10.49
C LYS A 96 10.88 -0.59 -9.09
N VAL A 97 11.58 -1.30 -8.19
CA VAL A 97 11.09 -1.58 -6.84
C VAL A 97 11.28 -0.39 -5.89
N MET A 98 12.46 0.25 -5.89
CA MET A 98 12.80 1.29 -4.91
C MET A 98 11.87 2.52 -4.95
N PRO A 99 11.45 3.04 -6.12
CA PRO A 99 10.49 4.14 -6.17
C PRO A 99 9.14 3.78 -5.55
N ARG A 100 8.62 2.57 -5.83
CA ARG A 100 7.35 2.09 -5.28
C ARG A 100 7.37 2.03 -3.74
N ILE A 101 8.49 1.63 -3.15
CA ILE A 101 8.67 1.65 -1.69
C ILE A 101 8.66 3.08 -1.14
N ARG A 102 9.38 4.02 -1.80
CA ARG A 102 9.41 5.44 -1.38
C ARG A 102 8.05 6.10 -1.45
N GLU A 103 7.18 5.63 -2.37
CA GLU A 103 5.84 6.15 -2.54
C GLU A 103 4.80 5.61 -1.55
N ILE A 104 5.12 4.58 -0.76
CA ILE A 104 4.16 3.97 0.19
C ILE A 104 3.48 5.03 1.08
N PRO A 105 4.19 5.97 1.74
CA PRO A 105 3.53 6.99 2.57
C PRO A 105 2.56 7.87 1.77
N ALA A 106 2.89 8.21 0.52
CA ALA A 106 2.02 9.01 -0.34
C ALA A 106 0.79 8.21 -0.81
N LYS A 107 0.95 6.93 -1.14
CA LYS A 107 -0.17 6.01 -1.46
C LYS A 107 -1.11 5.86 -0.27
N ARG A 108 -0.56 5.68 0.94
CA ARG A 108 -1.35 5.59 2.19
C ARG A 108 -2.17 6.85 2.45
N ARG A 109 -1.58 8.05 2.28
CA ARG A 109 -2.33 9.32 2.40
C ARG A 109 -3.46 9.43 1.37
N ARG A 110 -3.19 9.13 0.09
CA ARG A 110 -4.22 9.13 -0.95
C ARG A 110 -5.39 8.21 -0.62
N HIS A 111 -5.09 7.01 -0.13
CA HIS A 111 -6.09 6.04 0.29
C HIS A 111 -6.99 6.59 1.43
N LEU A 112 -6.40 7.29 2.41
CA LEU A 112 -7.16 7.94 3.47
C LEU A 112 -8.06 9.07 2.95
N GLU A 113 -7.57 9.88 2.02
CA GLU A 113 -8.38 10.95 1.41
C GLU A 113 -9.55 10.39 0.61
N GLU A 114 -9.32 9.31 -0.15
CA GLU A 114 -10.37 8.58 -0.87
C GLU A 114 -11.40 7.99 0.08
N GLU A 115 -10.96 7.42 1.20
CA GLU A 115 -11.85 6.90 2.24
C GLU A 115 -12.71 8.01 2.86
N VAL A 116 -12.09 9.13 3.24
CA VAL A 116 -12.78 10.30 3.78
C VAL A 116 -13.81 10.83 2.77
N ARG A 117 -13.40 10.98 1.50
CA ARG A 117 -14.28 11.42 0.42
C ARG A 117 -15.50 10.52 0.32
N ARG A 118 -15.27 9.21 0.21
CA ARG A 118 -16.32 8.18 0.12
C ARG A 118 -17.29 8.25 1.30
N GLN A 119 -16.80 8.37 2.53
CA GLN A 119 -17.66 8.47 3.71
C GLN A 119 -18.52 9.74 3.69
N LEU A 120 -17.91 10.88 3.39
CA LEU A 120 -18.66 12.13 3.30
C LEU A 120 -19.68 12.09 2.18
N ASP A 121 -19.32 11.58 1.00
CA ASP A 121 -20.22 11.44 -0.15
C ASP A 121 -21.44 10.57 0.19
N ASN A 122 -21.23 9.51 1.00
CA ASN A 122 -22.29 8.64 1.52
C ASN A 122 -23.09 9.23 2.71
N GLY A 123 -22.91 10.52 3.02
CA GLY A 123 -23.68 11.21 4.06
C GLY A 123 -23.21 10.95 5.50
N VAL A 124 -22.02 10.36 5.70
CA VAL A 124 -21.48 10.16 7.05
C VAL A 124 -21.24 11.51 7.71
N SER A 125 -21.82 11.71 8.90
CA SER A 125 -21.63 12.94 9.67
C SER A 125 -20.16 13.16 10.04
N ARG A 126 -19.76 14.42 10.20
CA ARG A 126 -18.40 14.78 10.65
C ARG A 126 -18.01 14.06 11.95
N LYS A 127 -18.94 13.94 12.90
CA LYS A 127 -18.71 13.23 14.18
C LYS A 127 -18.42 11.75 13.95
N ALA A 128 -19.17 11.10 13.07
CA ALA A 128 -18.96 9.69 12.73
C ALA A 128 -17.63 9.45 12.00
N LEU A 129 -17.23 10.37 11.11
CA LEU A 129 -15.92 10.34 10.46
C LEU A 129 -14.78 10.45 11.48
N VAL A 130 -14.86 11.37 12.44
CA VAL A 130 -13.85 11.49 13.51
C VAL A 130 -13.76 10.22 14.35
N ALA A 131 -14.89 9.63 14.70
CA ALA A 131 -14.93 8.37 15.45
C ALA A 131 -14.30 7.23 14.64
N HIS A 132 -14.53 7.19 13.33
CA HIS A 132 -13.90 6.21 12.44
C HIS A 132 -12.38 6.38 12.38
N LEU A 133 -11.86 7.59 12.11
CA LEU A 133 -10.42 7.84 12.04
C LEU A 133 -9.72 7.57 13.39
N THR A 134 -10.38 7.88 14.51
CA THR A 134 -9.88 7.52 15.85
C THR A 134 -9.75 6.01 16.02
N ARG A 135 -10.71 5.23 15.52
CA ARG A 135 -10.65 3.77 15.55
C ARG A 135 -9.48 3.23 14.70
N VAL A 136 -9.24 3.81 13.53
CA VAL A 136 -8.10 3.43 12.68
C VAL A 136 -6.78 3.75 13.38
N LEU A 137 -6.67 4.90 14.06
CA LEU A 137 -5.51 5.26 14.89
C LEU A 137 -5.29 4.27 16.05
N GLN A 138 -6.35 3.66 16.58
CA GLN A 138 -6.30 2.69 17.68
C GLN A 138 -6.24 1.23 17.19
N SER A 139 -6.09 1.00 15.88
CA SER A 139 -6.02 -0.34 15.31
C SER A 139 -4.86 -1.14 15.88
N GLU A 140 -5.11 -2.41 16.22
CA GLU A 140 -4.08 -3.35 16.71
C GLU A 140 -3.12 -3.81 15.61
N PHE A 141 -3.51 -3.66 14.34
CA PHE A 141 -2.67 -3.98 13.19
C PHE A 141 -1.67 -2.86 12.93
N LYS A 142 -0.41 -3.04 13.33
CA LYS A 142 0.65 -2.01 13.24
C LYS A 142 0.70 -1.24 11.92
N GLY A 143 0.59 -1.89 10.76
CA GLY A 143 0.57 -1.18 9.48
C GLY A 143 -0.83 -0.75 9.01
N GLY A 144 -1.89 -1.30 9.59
CA GLY A 144 -3.26 -0.81 9.39
C GLY A 144 -3.59 0.45 10.19
N THR A 145 -2.74 0.79 11.18
CA THR A 145 -2.82 2.02 11.97
C THR A 145 -2.39 3.24 11.14
N ILE A 146 -2.96 4.41 11.45
CA ILE A 146 -2.50 5.70 10.93
C ILE A 146 -1.59 6.40 11.93
N THR A 147 -0.70 7.23 11.44
CA THR A 147 0.11 8.14 12.26
C THR A 147 -0.67 9.37 12.68
N HIS A 148 -0.16 10.13 13.66
CA HIS A 148 -0.72 11.42 14.01
C HIS A 148 -0.66 12.44 12.86
N LEU A 149 0.35 12.35 11.99
CA LEU A 149 0.46 13.18 10.79
C LEU A 149 -0.62 12.82 9.77
N GLU A 150 -0.78 11.52 9.48
CA GLU A 150 -1.86 11.03 8.60
C GLU A 150 -3.25 11.41 9.13
N LEU A 151 -3.48 11.33 10.45
CA LEU A 151 -4.73 11.78 11.06
C LEU A 151 -4.96 13.29 10.84
N ARG A 152 -3.96 14.12 11.13
CA ARG A 152 -4.04 15.57 10.94
C ARG A 152 -4.34 15.91 9.48
N ASP A 153 -3.64 15.27 8.56
CA ASP A 153 -3.78 15.52 7.12
C ASP A 153 -5.18 15.08 6.65
N ALA A 154 -5.67 13.90 7.06
CA ALA A 154 -7.01 13.41 6.75
C ALA A 154 -8.12 14.33 7.31
N MET A 155 -7.97 14.84 8.54
CA MET A 155 -8.91 15.81 9.12
C MET A 155 -8.91 17.13 8.37
N THR A 156 -7.73 17.61 7.98
CA THR A 156 -7.58 18.84 7.20
C THR A 156 -8.27 18.70 5.84
N PHE A 157 -8.08 17.55 5.18
CA PHE A 157 -8.79 17.21 3.95
C PHE A 157 -10.31 17.16 4.15
N ALA A 158 -10.80 16.48 5.19
CA ALA A 158 -12.23 16.37 5.49
C ALA A 158 -12.92 17.73 5.63
N VAL A 159 -12.32 18.66 6.38
CA VAL A 159 -12.87 20.02 6.58
C VAL A 159 -12.92 20.78 5.27
N ARG A 160 -11.84 20.73 4.47
CA ARG A 160 -11.78 21.40 3.16
C ARG A 160 -12.84 20.86 2.20
N TYR A 161 -12.92 19.53 2.10
CA TYR A 161 -13.88 18.86 1.23
C TYR A 161 -15.33 19.18 1.62
N ALA A 162 -15.66 19.11 2.91
CA ALA A 162 -17.00 19.40 3.40
C ALA A 162 -17.43 20.86 3.19
N ASN A 163 -16.48 21.82 3.20
CA ASN A 163 -16.76 23.24 2.98
C ASN A 163 -16.88 23.62 1.50
N GLN A 164 -16.37 22.79 0.59
CA GLN A 164 -16.45 22.99 -0.86
C GLN A 164 -17.70 22.36 -1.48
N ARG A 165 -18.45 21.55 -0.70
CA ARG A 165 -19.69 20.92 -1.14
C ARG A 165 -20.81 21.99 -1.18
N PRO A 166 -21.54 22.14 -2.29
CA PRO A 166 -22.67 23.09 -2.34
C PRO A 166 -23.69 22.74 -1.25
N PRO A 167 -24.33 23.74 -0.61
CA PRO A 167 -25.37 23.50 0.38
C PRO A 167 -26.60 22.92 -0.32
N GLY A 168 -26.78 21.59 -0.30
CA GLY A 168 -27.90 21.00 -1.02
C GLY A 168 -28.26 19.53 -0.79
N ASP A 169 -27.54 18.73 0.00
CA ASP A 169 -27.82 17.27 0.05
C ASP A 169 -27.74 16.63 1.45
N GLY A 170 -27.84 17.39 2.54
CA GLY A 170 -27.56 16.80 3.86
C GLY A 170 -28.21 17.41 5.10
N ASP A 171 -29.27 18.21 4.97
CA ASP A 171 -30.05 18.60 6.14
C ASP A 171 -31.48 18.99 5.72
N GLY A 172 -32.48 18.19 6.12
CA GLY A 172 -33.90 18.54 5.91
C GLY A 172 -34.83 17.43 5.41
N ALA A 173 -34.74 16.20 5.90
CA ALA A 173 -35.90 15.30 5.85
C ALA A 173 -36.89 15.68 6.96
N SER A 174 -37.66 16.75 6.74
CA SER A 174 -38.86 17.04 7.52
C SER A 174 -39.88 15.92 7.28
N ILE A 175 -40.11 15.11 8.32
CA ILE A 175 -41.21 14.15 8.38
C ILE A 175 -42.52 14.95 8.25
N PRO A 176 -43.41 14.64 7.28
CA PRO A 176 -44.72 15.26 7.26
C PRO A 176 -45.54 14.73 8.44
N VAL A 177 -45.88 15.63 9.37
CA VAL A 177 -46.89 15.38 10.40
C VAL A 177 -48.24 15.34 9.70
N VAL A 178 -48.87 14.17 9.66
CA VAL A 178 -50.26 14.02 9.22
C VAL A 178 -51.17 14.45 10.39
N PRO A 179 -52.06 15.44 10.22
CA PRO A 179 -53.03 15.78 11.26
C PRO A 179 -54.11 14.70 11.39
N ALA A 180 -54.57 14.53 12.62
CA ALA A 180 -55.53 13.52 13.09
C ALA A 180 -56.93 13.63 12.44
#